data_AF-A0A6M0SU59-F1
#
_entry.id   AF-A0A6M0SU59-F1
#
_cell.length_a   1.000
_cell.length_b   1.000
_cell.length_c   1.000
_cell.angle_alpha   90.00
_cell.angle_beta   90.00
_cell.angle_gamma   90.00
#
_symmetry.space_group_name_H-M   'P 1'
#
loop_
_entity.id
_entity.type
_entity.pdbx_description
1 polymer ?
#
loop_
_entity_poly.entity_id
_entity_poly.type
_entity_poly.pdbx_seq_one_letter_code
_entity_poly.pdbx_strand_id
1 'polypeptide(L)' 'MLTKLEFIILFEKVIDGITVSDKKFTQIIDILKCQNLVPFDYKLDDELTQAQNILKIIQNHSIKFYELYLGQ' A
#
# COMPACT_ATOMS: atom_id res chain seq x y z
N MET A 1 2.45 4.85 14.61
CA MET A 1 2.53 3.72 13.65
C MET A 1 1.15 3.07 13.61
N LEU A 2 0.61 2.74 12.44
CA LEU A 2 -0.71 2.09 12.38
C LEU A 2 -0.61 0.68 12.97
N THR A 3 -1.64 0.26 13.69
CA THR A 3 -1.82 -1.15 14.04
C THR A 3 -2.13 -1.97 12.78
N LYS A 4 -1.96 -3.30 12.86
CA LYS A 4 -2.29 -4.20 11.74
C LYS A 4 -3.72 -4.03 11.25
N LEU A 5 -4.68 -3.89 12.17
CA LEU A 5 -6.09 -3.71 11.84
C LEU A 5 -6.36 -2.37 11.14
N GLU A 6 -5.77 -1.28 11.66
CA GLU A 6 -5.91 0.04 11.04
C GLU A 6 -5.31 0.09 9.62
N PHE A 7 -4.18 -0.58 9.42
CA PHE A 7 -3.59 -0.72 8.09
C PHE A 7 -4.55 -1.46 7.14
N ILE A 8 -5.07 -2.62 7.53
CA ILE A 8 -5.99 -3.41 6.68
C ILE A 8 -7.21 -2.58 6.29
N ILE A 9 -7.88 -1.93 7.25
CA ILE A 9 -9.07 -1.11 6.99
C ILE A 9 -8.76 0.04 6.03
N LEU A 10 -7.63 0.72 6.21
CA LEU A 10 -7.25 1.84 5.34
C LEU A 10 -6.85 1.37 3.94
N PHE A 11 -6.14 0.26 3.86
CA PHE A 11 -5.73 -0.36 2.61
C PHE A 11 -6.95 -0.81 1.79
N GLU A 12 -7.91 -1.51 2.41
CA GLU A 12 -9.16 -1.94 1.77
C GLU A 12 -9.92 -0.74 1.21
N LYS A 13 -10.10 0.32 2.00
CA LYS A 13 -10.75 1.55 1.55
C LYS A 13 -10.09 2.13 0.30
N VAL A 14 -8.76 2.20 0.28
CA VAL A 14 -8.02 2.74 -0.87
C VAL A 14 -8.17 1.85 -2.09
N ILE A 15 -8.09 0.53 -1.95
CA ILE A 15 -8.30 -0.43 -3.05
C ILE A 15 -9.73 -0.35 -3.61
N ASP A 16 -10.72 -0.12 -2.75
CA ASP A 16 -12.13 0.11 -3.12
C ASP A 16 -12.36 1.51 -3.76
N GLY A 17 -11.29 2.28 -3.99
CA GLY A 17 -11.35 3.59 -4.64
C GLY A 17 -11.74 4.74 -3.70
N ILE A 18 -11.84 4.49 -2.39
CA ILE A 18 -12.12 5.55 -1.41
C ILE A 18 -10.82 6.31 -1.14
N THR A 19 -10.83 7.60 -1.49
CA THR A 19 -9.70 8.49 -1.21
C THR A 19 -9.59 8.74 0.30
N VAL A 20 -8.41 8.55 0.86
CA VAL A 20 -8.09 8.89 2.26
C VAL A 20 -7.19 10.13 2.30
N SER A 21 -7.03 10.73 3.48
CA SER A 21 -6.13 11.87 3.62
C SER A 21 -4.68 11.48 3.33
N ASP A 22 -3.91 12.42 2.77
CA ASP A 22 -2.50 12.19 2.38
C ASP A 22 -1.67 11.64 3.54
N LYS A 23 -1.89 12.14 4.76
CA LYS A 23 -1.22 11.60 5.97
C LYS A 23 -1.48 10.11 6.16
N LYS A 24 -2.71 9.64 5.98
CA LYS A 24 -3.07 8.22 6.11
C LYS A 24 -2.52 7.41 4.94
N PHE A 25 -2.53 8.00 3.75
CA PHE A 25 -1.97 7.36 2.57
C PHE A 25 -0.46 7.15 2.71
N THR A 26 0.30 8.16 3.14
CA THR A 26 1.74 8.03 3.43
C THR A 26 2.01 6.94 4.46
N GLN A 27 1.19 6.81 5.50
CA GLN A 27 1.34 5.73 6.49
C GLN A 27 1.16 4.33 5.90
N ILE A 28 0.27 4.17 4.91
CA ILE A 28 0.15 2.90 4.17
C ILE A 28 1.45 2.64 3.40
N ILE A 29 1.94 3.63 2.66
CA ILE A 29 3.18 3.50 1.86
C ILE A 29 4.39 3.18 2.74
N ASP A 30 4.52 3.85 3.88
CA ASP A 30 5.61 3.61 4.84
C ASP A 30 5.58 2.17 5.36
N ILE A 31 4.40 1.61 5.62
CA ILE A 31 4.27 0.20 6.04
C ILE A 31 4.69 -0.73 4.90
N LEU A 32 4.25 -0.48 3.67
CA LEU A 32 4.65 -1.28 2.51
C LEU A 32 6.18 -1.22 2.29
N LYS A 33 6.81 -0.06 2.51
CA LYS A 33 8.28 0.09 2.50
C LYS A 33 8.95 -0.72 3.62
N CYS A 34 8.46 -0.61 4.86
CA CYS A 34 8.98 -1.36 6.00
C CYS A 34 8.89 -2.89 5.81
N GLN A 35 7.89 -3.36 5.06
CA GLN A 35 7.72 -4.77 4.72
C GLN A 35 8.55 -5.20 3.49
N ASN A 36 9.42 -4.32 2.97
CA ASN A 36 10.19 -4.54 1.74
C ASN A 36 9.34 -4.94 0.53
N LEU A 37 8.05 -4.56 0.54
CA LEU A 37 7.16 -4.67 -0.62
C LEU A 37 7.41 -3.54 -1.60
N VAL A 38 7.99 -2.44 -1.15
CA VAL A 38 8.28 -1.27 -1.99
C VAL A 38 9.68 -0.77 -1.64
N PRO A 39 10.52 -0.41 -2.62
CA PRO A 39 11.79 0.26 -2.36
C PRO A 39 11.62 1.55 -1.55
N PHE A 40 12.58 1.89 -0.69
CA PHE A 40 12.51 3.12 0.13
C PHE A 40 12.48 4.40 -0.73
N ASP A 41 13.14 4.37 -1.89
CA ASP A 41 13.21 5.42 -2.89
C ASP A 41 12.03 5.44 -3.88
N TYR A 42 11.07 4.53 -3.73
CA TYR A 42 9.86 4.53 -4.55
C TYR A 42 9.13 5.87 -4.43
N LYS A 43 8.81 6.42 -5.60
CA LYS A 43 8.05 7.66 -5.77
C LYS A 43 6.63 7.31 -6.23
N LEU A 44 5.67 8.00 -5.65
CA LEU A 44 4.29 7.96 -6.10
C LEU A 44 4.19 8.67 -7.45
N ASP A 45 3.24 8.21 -8.25
CA ASP A 45 2.90 8.77 -9.54
C ASP A 45 1.73 9.74 -9.34
N ASP A 46 1.99 11.04 -9.51
CA ASP A 46 0.99 12.10 -9.27
C ASP A 46 -0.15 12.08 -10.31
N GLU A 47 0.02 11.37 -11.43
CA GLU A 47 -1.03 11.18 -12.43
C GLU A 47 -1.99 10.03 -12.05
N LEU A 48 -1.63 9.22 -11.06
CA LEU A 48 -2.41 8.07 -10.62
C LEU A 48 -3.18 8.35 -9.34
N THR A 49 -4.39 7.78 -9.24
CA THR A 49 -5.13 7.79 -7.98
C THR A 49 -4.39 6.99 -6.90
N GLN A 50 -4.78 7.20 -5.63
CA GLN A 50 -4.23 6.42 -4.51
C GLN A 50 -4.39 4.91 -4.74
N ALA A 51 -5.55 4.48 -5.21
CA ALA A 51 -5.83 3.08 -5.55
C ALA A 51 -4.88 2.56 -6.63
N GLN A 52 -4.73 3.31 -7.72
CA GLN A 52 -3.85 2.93 -8.84
C GLN A 52 -2.38 2.85 -8.42
N ASN A 53 -1.92 3.77 -7.58
CA ASN A 53 -0.56 3.73 -7.01
C ASN A 53 -0.33 2.45 -6.18
N ILE A 54 -1.29 2.07 -5.32
CA ILE A 54 -1.21 0.84 -4.51
C ILE A 54 -1.25 -0.41 -5.40
N LEU A 55 -2.14 -0.45 -6.40
CA LEU A 55 -2.22 -1.59 -7.32
C LEU A 55 -0.96 -1.75 -8.15
N LYS A 56 -0.35 -0.65 -8.62
CA LYS A 56 0.93 -0.64 -9.34
C LYS A 56 2.06 -1.21 -8.46
N ILE A 57 2.10 -0.81 -7.18
CA ILE A 57 3.01 -1.39 -6.18
C ILE A 57 2.82 -2.91 -6.09
N ILE A 58 1.59 -3.37 -5.86
CA ILE A 58 1.31 -4.80 -5.67
C ILE A 58 1.62 -5.58 -6.95
N GLN A 59 1.27 -5.06 -8.12
CA GLN A 59 1.56 -5.71 -9.40
C GLN A 59 3.06 -5.96 -9.57
N ASN A 60 3.90 -4.96 -9.25
CA ASN A 60 5.35 -5.05 -9.38
C ASN A 60 5.99 -5.96 -8.32
N HIS A 61 5.28 -6.26 -7.24
CA HIS A 61 5.79 -7.02 -6.08
C HIS A 61 4.87 -8.16 -5.66
N SER A 62 4.09 -8.68 -6.60
CA SER A 62 2.94 -9.57 -6.36
C SER A 62 3.33 -10.88 -5.69
N ILE A 63 4.49 -11.45 -6.03
CA ILE A 63 5.03 -12.68 -5.42
C ILE A 63 5.30 -12.47 -3.93
N LYS A 64 6.04 -11.40 -3.57
CA LYS A 64 6.31 -11.05 -2.17
C LYS A 64 5.05 -10.69 -1.40
N PHE A 65 4.12 -10.00 -2.04
CA PHE A 65 2.83 -9.68 -1.44
C PHE A 65 2.05 -10.95 -1.10
N TYR A 66 2.00 -11.91 -2.03
CA TYR A 66 1.37 -13.20 -1.80
C TYR A 66 2.03 -13.97 -0.65
N GLU A 67 3.36 -14.07 -0.63
CA GLU A 67 4.12 -14.75 0.44
C GLU A 67 3.85 -14.16 1.83
N LEU A 68 3.77 -12.83 1.94
CA LEU A 68 3.61 -12.14 3.23
C LEU A 68 2.16 -12.14 3.74
N TYR A 69 1.17 -12.15 2.86
CA TYR A 69 -0.22 -11.85 3.24
C TYR A 69 -1.25 -12.93 2.85
N LEU A 70 -0.97 -13.79 1.86
CA LEU A 70 -1.96 -14.73 1.31
C LEU A 70 -1.50 -16.20 1.29
N GLY A 71 -0.20 -16.48 1.44
CA GLY A 71 0.39 -17.82 1.34
C GLY A 71 0.43 -18.63 2.64
N GLN A 72 -0.48 -18.38 3.59
CA GLN A 72 -0.63 -19.22 4.79
C GLN A 72 -1.59 -20.37 4.56
#